data_AF-A0A285UFY3-F1
#
_entry.id   AF-A0A285UFY3-F1
#
_cell.length_a   1.000
_cell.length_b   1.000
_cell.length_c   1.000
_cell.angle_alpha   90.00
_cell.angle_beta   90.00
_cell.angle_gamma   90.00
#
_symmetry.space_group_name_H-M   'P 1'
#
loop_
_entity.id
_entity.type
_entity.pdbx_description
1 polymer ?
#
loop_
_entity_poly.entity_id
_entity_poly.type
_entity_poly.pdbx_seq_one_letter_code
_entity_poly.pdbx_strand_id
1 'polypeptide(L)'
;MLQFRRIQFQYLISTNRFAEALALSQSDGERAGRAWAFYRLGCYRSASALVREPRSGREALALGVSLAASGQNDAGVELLRKARANGLLKGRQLAAATEAIAAYSLETAAEFVDAGAPVSSGLRIALLLAQGRRDEALAAAKAAIDRGNGAREPDLFLLFANAMPQDGTQLDLANAYLSSHGLSPVALIDQAKPMSASNLASRVAAGSVRGPLVTVTMPAYNTGARIGRSIESLLAQTYRDIEVVVVDDASTDDTVAVVRELAGRDPRVRLIVRDGNGGPYAARNMALANARGMFVTCQDSDDWAHPEKIARQVKPLLKDKGLFFTLSNWARVDDHGHFYARQVYPLTRLNPASPLFRREEALAQAGYYEDVRTGADSEYIARLKLVFGWRGWKRLRQPLSFGAHRPGSLMTDAGTGIARGGVNLERLDYWEEWSARHISRFAKR
;
A
#
# COMPACT_ATOMS: atom_id res chain seq x y z
N MET A 1 -7.14 -22.40 -34.03
CA MET A 1 -7.54 -21.20 -33.24
C MET A 1 -7.45 -21.43 -31.72
N LEU A 2 -8.00 -22.54 -31.19
CA LEU A 2 -8.00 -22.85 -29.74
C LEU A 2 -6.58 -22.99 -29.13
N GLN A 3 -5.66 -23.67 -29.82
CA GLN A 3 -4.27 -23.89 -29.37
C GLN A 3 -3.47 -22.58 -29.30
N PHE A 4 -3.68 -21.67 -30.26
CA PHE A 4 -3.03 -20.36 -30.28
C PHE A 4 -3.48 -19.48 -29.11
N ARG A 5 -4.79 -19.46 -28.82
CA ARG A 5 -5.33 -18.73 -27.65
C ARG A 5 -4.79 -19.28 -26.33
N ARG A 6 -4.66 -20.61 -26.19
CA ARG A 6 -4.06 -21.23 -25.01
C ARG A 6 -2.59 -20.83 -24.82
N ILE A 7 -1.80 -20.77 -25.91
CA ILE A 7 -0.41 -20.29 -25.87
C ILE A 7 -0.36 -18.81 -25.43
N GLN A 8 -1.23 -17.98 -26.01
CA GLN A 8 -1.33 -16.56 -25.66
C GLN A 8 -1.72 -16.36 -24.19
N PHE A 9 -2.69 -17.13 -23.68
CA PHE A 9 -3.07 -17.12 -22.27
C PHE A 9 -1.86 -17.43 -21.37
N GLN A 10 -1.11 -18.50 -21.65
CA GLN A 10 0.07 -18.86 -20.87
C GLN A 10 1.17 -17.78 -20.92
N TYR A 11 1.36 -17.14 -22.07
CA TYR A 11 2.28 -16.01 -22.22
C TYR A 11 1.87 -14.81 -21.37
N LEU A 12 0.58 -14.46 -21.34
CA LEU A 12 0.08 -13.36 -20.50
C LEU A 12 0.23 -13.69 -19.01
N ILE A 13 -0.03 -14.94 -18.61
CA ILE A 13 0.19 -15.40 -17.23
C ILE A 13 1.68 -15.32 -16.83
N SER A 14 2.61 -15.70 -17.71
CA SER A 14 4.05 -15.67 -17.42
C SER A 14 4.62 -14.24 -17.39
N THR A 15 4.00 -13.31 -18.11
CA THR A 15 4.38 -11.89 -18.17
C THR A 15 3.62 -11.01 -17.16
N ASN A 16 2.88 -11.62 -16.22
CA ASN A 16 2.06 -10.95 -15.19
C ASN A 16 0.94 -10.04 -15.76
N ARG A 17 0.46 -10.30 -16.97
CA ARG A 17 -0.66 -9.61 -17.62
C ARG A 17 -1.98 -10.31 -17.31
N PHE A 18 -2.31 -10.39 -16.02
CA PHE A 18 -3.40 -11.24 -15.52
C PHE A 18 -4.80 -10.84 -15.99
N ALA A 19 -5.10 -9.53 -16.01
CA ALA A 19 -6.41 -9.05 -16.47
C ALA A 19 -6.66 -9.39 -17.95
N GLU A 20 -5.62 -9.26 -18.78
CA GLU A 20 -5.66 -9.63 -20.18
C GLU A 20 -5.78 -11.15 -20.37
N ALA A 21 -5.06 -11.93 -19.57
CA ALA A 21 -5.18 -13.38 -19.58
C ALA A 21 -6.62 -13.81 -19.28
N LEU A 22 -7.25 -13.23 -18.25
CA LEU A 22 -8.64 -13.51 -17.89
C LEU A 22 -9.62 -13.10 -18.99
N ALA A 23 -9.37 -11.99 -19.69
CA ALA A 23 -10.19 -11.54 -20.81
C ALA A 23 -10.18 -12.52 -21.99
N LEU A 24 -9.08 -13.23 -22.21
CA LEU A 24 -8.96 -14.25 -23.28
C LEU A 24 -9.54 -15.62 -22.89
N SER A 25 -9.68 -15.91 -21.60
CA SER A 25 -10.02 -17.24 -21.10
C SER A 25 -11.50 -17.56 -21.28
N GLN A 26 -11.82 -18.69 -21.91
CA GLN A 26 -13.22 -19.11 -22.17
C GLN A 26 -13.56 -20.55 -21.75
N SER A 27 -12.65 -21.30 -21.09
CA SER A 27 -12.88 -22.73 -20.82
C SER A 27 -12.41 -23.24 -19.45
N ASP A 28 -12.89 -24.43 -19.09
CA ASP A 28 -12.47 -25.19 -17.91
C ASP A 28 -11.03 -25.73 -17.99
N GLY A 29 -10.46 -25.85 -19.19
CA GLY A 29 -9.07 -26.30 -19.38
C GLY A 29 -8.01 -25.32 -18.86
N GLU A 30 -8.40 -24.09 -18.56
CA GLU A 30 -7.53 -23.00 -18.08
C GLU A 30 -7.75 -22.68 -16.59
N ARG A 31 -8.57 -23.47 -15.88
CA ARG A 31 -9.07 -23.17 -14.53
C ARG A 31 -7.96 -22.90 -13.50
N ALA A 32 -6.85 -23.65 -13.51
CA ALA A 32 -5.70 -23.41 -12.62
C ALA A 32 -5.01 -22.05 -12.89
N GLY A 33 -4.86 -21.69 -14.17
CA GLY A 33 -4.29 -20.39 -14.56
C GLY A 33 -5.24 -19.24 -14.22
N ARG A 34 -6.56 -19.45 -14.34
CA ARG A 34 -7.59 -18.49 -13.93
C ARG A 34 -7.58 -18.25 -12.43
N ALA A 35 -7.56 -19.31 -11.60
CA ALA A 35 -7.45 -19.20 -10.15
C ALA A 35 -6.23 -18.38 -9.74
N TRP A 36 -5.08 -18.66 -10.38
CA TRP A 36 -3.88 -17.86 -10.16
C TRP A 36 -4.04 -16.39 -10.59
N ALA A 37 -4.62 -16.14 -11.77
CA ALA A 37 -4.80 -14.79 -12.27
C ALA A 37 -5.74 -13.96 -11.36
N PHE A 38 -6.87 -14.52 -10.96
CA PHE A 38 -7.78 -13.90 -9.99
C PHE A 38 -7.10 -13.62 -8.66
N TYR A 39 -6.39 -14.61 -8.10
CA TYR A 39 -5.62 -14.42 -6.87
C TYR A 39 -4.60 -13.27 -6.99
N ARG A 40 -3.89 -13.17 -8.11
CA ARG A 40 -2.91 -12.09 -8.35
C ARG A 40 -3.52 -10.72 -8.56
N LEU A 41 -4.79 -10.65 -8.94
CA LEU A 41 -5.57 -9.41 -9.03
C LEU A 41 -6.26 -9.05 -7.71
N GLY A 42 -6.23 -9.93 -6.69
CA GLY A 42 -6.95 -9.76 -5.43
C GLY A 42 -8.42 -10.17 -5.48
N CYS A 43 -8.88 -10.78 -6.58
CA CYS A 43 -10.25 -11.29 -6.74
C CYS A 43 -10.39 -12.64 -6.01
N TYR A 44 -10.38 -12.61 -4.68
CA TYR A 44 -10.36 -13.80 -3.83
C TYR A 44 -11.68 -14.60 -3.87
N ARG A 45 -12.84 -13.98 -4.05
CA ARG A 45 -14.11 -14.70 -4.26
C ARG A 45 -14.11 -15.40 -5.62
N SER A 46 -13.71 -14.69 -6.68
CA SER A 46 -13.59 -15.30 -8.01
C SER A 46 -12.59 -16.47 -8.03
N ALA A 47 -11.48 -16.36 -7.29
CA ALA A 47 -10.51 -17.45 -7.17
C ALA A 47 -11.05 -18.62 -6.33
N SER A 48 -11.68 -18.35 -5.18
CA SER A 48 -12.24 -19.39 -4.30
C SER A 48 -13.45 -20.11 -4.89
N ALA A 49 -14.22 -19.47 -5.77
CA ALA A 49 -15.27 -20.13 -6.55
C ALA A 49 -14.75 -21.24 -7.48
N LEU A 50 -13.43 -21.29 -7.73
CA LEU A 50 -12.77 -22.32 -8.52
C LEU A 50 -12.15 -23.44 -7.66
N VAL A 51 -12.43 -23.48 -6.36
CA VAL A 51 -11.86 -24.45 -5.42
C VAL A 51 -12.18 -25.88 -5.83
N ARG A 52 -11.15 -26.72 -5.71
CA ARG A 52 -11.10 -28.15 -5.99
C ARG A 52 -9.79 -28.68 -5.41
N GLU A 53 -9.57 -29.99 -5.53
CA GLU A 53 -8.25 -30.58 -5.27
C GLU A 53 -7.19 -29.96 -6.19
N PRO A 54 -6.19 -29.24 -5.63
CA PRO A 54 -5.20 -28.51 -6.42
C PRO A 54 -4.24 -29.48 -7.11
N ARG A 55 -3.84 -29.16 -8.35
CA ARG A 55 -2.91 -30.00 -9.13
C ARG A 55 -1.47 -29.49 -9.13
N SER A 56 -1.24 -28.32 -8.51
CA SER A 56 0.08 -27.70 -8.41
C SER A 56 0.16 -26.82 -7.17
N GLY A 57 1.37 -26.56 -6.66
CA GLY A 57 1.57 -25.65 -5.54
C GLY A 57 1.10 -24.22 -5.82
N ARG A 58 1.19 -23.77 -7.07
CA ARG A 58 0.69 -22.43 -7.49
C ARG A 58 -0.83 -22.34 -7.38
N GLU A 59 -1.53 -23.41 -7.78
CA GLU A 59 -2.98 -23.50 -7.65
C GLU A 59 -3.39 -23.65 -6.19
N ALA A 60 -2.71 -24.49 -5.41
CA ALA A 60 -2.95 -24.64 -3.98
C ALA A 60 -2.81 -23.31 -3.22
N LEU A 61 -1.73 -22.58 -3.48
CA LEU A 61 -1.49 -21.23 -2.94
C LEU A 61 -2.64 -20.28 -3.27
N ALA A 62 -3.03 -20.20 -4.56
CA ALA A 62 -4.10 -19.32 -4.99
C ALA A 62 -5.43 -19.65 -4.31
N LEU A 63 -5.83 -20.92 -4.32
CA LEU A 63 -7.12 -21.35 -3.77
C LEU A 63 -7.16 -21.23 -2.25
N GLY A 64 -6.15 -21.74 -1.54
CA GLY A 64 -6.11 -21.76 -0.08
C GLY A 64 -6.08 -20.35 0.53
N VAL A 65 -5.25 -19.45 -0.01
CA VAL A 65 -5.22 -18.06 0.47
C VAL A 65 -6.49 -17.31 0.10
N SER A 66 -7.09 -17.59 -1.06
CA SER A 66 -8.34 -16.93 -1.47
C SER A 66 -9.54 -17.37 -0.63
N LEU A 67 -9.58 -18.63 -0.19
CA LEU A 67 -10.56 -19.11 0.79
C LEU A 67 -10.44 -18.34 2.11
N ALA A 68 -9.22 -18.27 2.66
CA ALA A 68 -8.98 -17.53 3.91
C ALA A 68 -9.32 -16.04 3.77
N ALA A 69 -8.89 -15.40 2.69
CA ALA A 69 -9.20 -13.99 2.44
C ALA A 69 -10.70 -13.69 2.31
N SER A 70 -11.49 -14.69 1.90
CA SER A 70 -12.95 -14.62 1.74
C SER A 70 -13.72 -15.04 3.01
N GLY A 71 -13.05 -15.17 4.15
CA GLY A 71 -13.65 -15.53 5.44
C GLY A 71 -13.75 -17.04 5.71
N GLN A 72 -13.32 -17.89 4.78
CA GLN A 72 -13.28 -19.35 4.95
C GLN A 72 -11.89 -19.80 5.41
N ASN A 73 -11.45 -19.27 6.57
CA ASN A 73 -10.10 -19.46 7.10
C ASN A 73 -9.73 -20.94 7.29
N ASP A 74 -10.57 -21.71 7.96
CA ASP A 74 -10.30 -23.12 8.26
C ASP A 74 -10.16 -23.95 6.98
N ALA A 75 -11.08 -23.75 6.03
CA ALA A 75 -11.03 -24.42 4.73
C ALA A 75 -9.77 -24.05 3.94
N GLY A 76 -9.37 -22.77 3.97
CA GLY A 76 -8.16 -22.29 3.30
C GLY A 76 -6.89 -22.88 3.90
N VAL A 77 -6.78 -22.88 5.23
CA VAL A 77 -5.66 -23.45 5.97
C VAL A 77 -5.56 -24.96 5.72
N GLU A 78 -6.68 -25.68 5.80
CA GLU A 78 -6.72 -27.12 5.58
C GLU A 78 -6.28 -27.49 4.16
N LEU A 79 -6.71 -26.73 3.14
CA LEU A 79 -6.27 -26.93 1.76
C LEU A 79 -4.75 -26.77 1.64
N LEU A 80 -4.16 -25.74 2.27
CA LEU A 80 -2.70 -25.53 2.24
C LEU A 80 -1.95 -26.64 2.98
N ARG A 81 -2.44 -27.09 4.13
CA ARG A 81 -1.85 -28.22 4.88
C ARG A 81 -1.87 -29.51 4.07
N LYS A 82 -3.01 -29.86 3.46
CA LYS A 82 -3.13 -31.02 2.55
C LYS A 82 -2.19 -30.90 1.35
N ALA A 83 -2.14 -29.74 0.71
CA ALA A 83 -1.25 -29.52 -0.43
C ALA A 83 0.24 -29.65 -0.05
N ARG A 84 0.63 -29.23 1.15
CA ARG A 84 1.97 -29.46 1.70
C ARG A 84 2.23 -30.94 1.95
N ALA A 85 1.33 -31.64 2.64
CA ALA A 85 1.44 -33.08 2.93
C ALA A 85 1.55 -33.91 1.64
N ASN A 86 0.83 -33.52 0.59
CA ASN A 86 0.87 -34.16 -0.73
C ASN A 86 2.06 -33.72 -1.61
N GLY A 87 3.02 -32.95 -1.07
CA GLY A 87 4.23 -32.53 -1.76
C GLY A 87 4.04 -31.47 -2.85
N LEU A 88 2.86 -30.85 -2.95
CA LEU A 88 2.56 -29.78 -3.91
C LEU A 88 3.16 -28.43 -3.47
N LEU A 89 3.17 -28.14 -2.17
CA LEU A 89 3.78 -26.93 -1.61
C LEU A 89 5.18 -27.22 -1.06
N LYS A 90 6.21 -26.83 -1.81
CA LYS A 90 7.62 -26.97 -1.43
C LYS A 90 8.47 -25.79 -1.89
N GLY A 91 9.64 -25.62 -1.29
CA GLY A 91 10.60 -24.57 -1.66
C GLY A 91 9.96 -23.18 -1.72
N ARG A 92 10.09 -22.51 -2.87
CA ARG A 92 9.55 -21.15 -3.09
C ARG A 92 8.03 -21.06 -2.98
N GLN A 93 7.29 -22.11 -3.32
CA GLN A 93 5.83 -22.11 -3.21
C GLN A 93 5.38 -22.19 -1.76
N LEU A 94 6.08 -22.99 -0.95
CA LEU A 94 5.84 -23.04 0.49
C LEU A 94 6.15 -21.68 1.14
N ALA A 95 7.29 -21.07 0.81
CA ALA A 95 7.63 -19.73 1.31
C ALA A 95 6.58 -18.68 0.95
N ALA A 96 6.09 -18.68 -0.29
CA ALA A 96 5.03 -17.77 -0.73
C ALA A 96 3.69 -18.05 -0.02
N ALA A 97 3.36 -19.32 0.24
CA ALA A 97 2.17 -19.69 1.02
C ALA A 97 2.28 -19.23 2.48
N THR A 98 3.44 -19.42 3.10
CA THR A 98 3.73 -18.96 4.46
C THR A 98 3.56 -17.44 4.57
N GLU A 99 4.13 -16.66 3.64
CA GLU A 99 3.99 -15.20 3.63
C GLU A 99 2.53 -14.78 3.45
N ALA A 100 1.84 -15.38 2.48
CA ALA A 100 0.48 -14.98 2.15
C ALA A 100 -0.56 -15.36 3.23
N ILE A 101 -0.40 -16.53 3.87
CA ILE A 101 -1.33 -17.00 4.90
C ILE A 101 -1.13 -16.28 6.25
N ALA A 102 0.03 -15.69 6.51
CA ALA A 102 0.32 -14.96 7.75
C ALA A 102 -0.66 -13.82 8.05
N ALA A 103 -1.30 -13.25 7.02
CA ALA A 103 -2.35 -12.25 7.16
C ALA A 103 -3.65 -12.78 7.81
N TYR A 104 -3.90 -14.09 7.69
CA TYR A 104 -5.17 -14.74 8.04
C TYR A 104 -5.00 -15.81 9.13
N SER A 105 -3.85 -16.49 9.18
CA SER A 105 -3.48 -17.45 10.23
C SER A 105 -1.99 -17.37 10.54
N LEU A 106 -1.66 -16.71 11.66
CA LEU A 106 -0.29 -16.66 12.19
C LEU A 106 0.21 -18.04 12.58
N GLU A 107 -0.67 -18.85 13.17
CA GLU A 107 -0.38 -20.22 13.60
C GLU A 107 0.08 -21.08 12.43
N THR A 108 -0.68 -21.08 11.33
CA THR A 108 -0.32 -21.87 10.13
C THR A 108 0.97 -21.35 9.49
N ALA A 109 1.17 -20.03 9.45
CA ALA A 109 2.41 -19.45 8.95
C ALA A 109 3.61 -19.91 9.80
N ALA A 110 3.51 -19.86 11.13
CA ALA A 110 4.54 -20.32 12.04
C ALA A 110 4.80 -21.83 11.91
N GLU A 111 3.74 -22.64 11.82
CA GLU A 111 3.81 -24.08 11.55
C GLU A 111 4.64 -24.36 10.29
N PHE A 112 4.40 -23.64 9.20
CA PHE A 112 5.16 -23.83 7.97
C PHE A 112 6.63 -23.40 8.13
N VAL A 113 6.91 -22.34 8.89
CA VAL A 113 8.28 -21.91 9.19
C VAL A 113 9.03 -22.98 10.01
N ASP A 114 8.40 -23.50 11.05
CA ASP A 114 8.97 -24.54 11.92
C ASP A 114 9.19 -25.84 11.13
N ALA A 115 8.31 -26.11 10.17
CA ALA A 115 8.40 -27.26 9.29
C ALA A 115 9.29 -27.03 8.04
N GLY A 116 10.18 -26.03 8.09
CA GLY A 116 11.28 -25.84 7.13
C GLY A 116 10.98 -24.94 5.93
N ALA A 117 9.94 -24.11 5.97
CA ALA A 117 9.69 -23.14 4.89
C ALA A 117 10.88 -22.18 4.73
N PRO A 118 11.45 -22.03 3.50
CA PRO A 118 12.61 -21.18 3.27
C PRO A 118 12.19 -19.71 3.15
N VAL A 119 11.77 -19.11 4.27
CA VAL A 119 11.31 -17.71 4.36
C VAL A 119 12.47 -16.74 4.59
N SER A 120 12.25 -15.46 4.30
CA SER A 120 13.22 -14.40 4.59
C SER A 120 13.45 -14.22 6.09
N SER A 121 14.57 -13.56 6.44
CA SER A 121 14.83 -13.18 7.83
C SER A 121 13.74 -12.24 8.34
N GLY A 122 13.33 -11.27 7.51
CA GLY A 122 12.24 -10.35 7.84
C GLY A 122 10.92 -11.03 8.18
N LEU A 123 10.46 -12.00 7.38
CA LEU A 123 9.21 -12.71 7.67
C LEU A 123 9.31 -13.53 8.97
N ARG A 124 10.43 -14.21 9.21
CA ARG A 124 10.64 -14.97 10.46
C ARG A 124 10.58 -14.07 11.69
N ILE A 125 11.28 -12.93 11.67
CA ILE A 125 11.28 -11.96 12.77
C ILE A 125 9.88 -11.36 12.97
N ALA A 126 9.18 -11.02 11.89
CA ALA A 126 7.84 -10.46 11.97
C ALA A 126 6.84 -11.46 12.57
N LEU A 127 6.96 -12.76 12.27
CA LEU A 127 6.14 -13.81 12.90
C LEU A 127 6.46 -13.98 14.39
N LEU A 128 7.73 -13.95 14.78
CA LEU A 128 8.13 -13.98 16.21
C LEU A 128 7.51 -12.81 16.99
N LEU A 129 7.59 -11.58 16.44
CA LEU A 129 6.96 -10.40 17.02
C LEU A 129 5.43 -10.58 17.12
N ALA A 130 4.80 -11.09 16.06
CA ALA A 130 3.36 -11.31 16.04
C ALA A 130 2.88 -12.40 17.03
N GLN A 131 3.77 -13.29 17.46
CA GLN A 131 3.54 -14.30 18.50
C GLN A 131 3.90 -13.81 19.92
N GLY A 132 4.36 -12.57 20.07
CA GLY A 132 4.82 -12.04 21.37
C GLY A 132 6.21 -12.54 21.80
N ARG A 133 6.95 -13.25 20.93
CA ARG A 133 8.29 -13.80 21.19
C ARG A 133 9.37 -12.73 20.98
N ARG A 134 9.30 -11.65 21.78
CA ARG A 134 10.09 -10.44 21.59
C ARG A 134 11.60 -10.67 21.69
N ASP A 135 12.07 -11.42 22.67
CA ASP A 135 13.50 -11.64 22.90
C ASP A 135 14.14 -12.42 21.75
N GLU A 136 13.43 -13.42 21.22
CA GLU A 136 13.87 -14.17 20.04
C GLU A 136 13.88 -13.31 18.78
N ALA A 137 12.86 -12.47 18.61
CA ALA A 137 12.82 -11.51 17.50
C ALA A 137 13.98 -10.51 17.58
N LEU A 138 14.30 -10.01 18.79
CA LEU A 138 15.41 -9.11 19.06
C LEU A 138 16.74 -9.75 18.67
N ALA A 139 17.00 -10.96 19.17
CA ALA A 139 18.23 -11.71 18.87
C ALA A 139 18.37 -12.00 17.37
N ALA A 140 17.28 -12.43 16.71
CA ALA A 140 17.27 -12.73 15.28
C ALA A 140 17.49 -11.47 14.42
N ALA A 141 16.85 -10.34 14.78
CA ALA A 141 17.01 -9.07 14.08
C ALA A 141 18.43 -8.53 14.20
N LYS A 142 18.98 -8.51 15.42
CA LYS A 142 20.37 -8.11 15.67
C LYS A 142 21.34 -8.97 14.84
N ALA A 143 21.22 -10.30 14.92
CA ALA A 143 22.09 -11.20 14.19
C ALA A 143 21.98 -11.03 12.65
N ALA A 144 20.78 -10.73 12.13
CA ALA A 144 20.60 -10.46 10.70
C ALA A 144 21.26 -9.14 10.27
N ILE A 145 21.12 -8.08 11.06
CA ILE A 145 21.74 -6.78 10.80
C ILE A 145 23.27 -6.85 10.91
N ASP A 146 23.80 -7.53 11.92
CA ASP A 146 25.25 -7.73 12.11
C ASP A 146 25.89 -8.48 10.92
N ARG A 147 25.13 -9.36 10.25
CA ARG A 147 25.55 -10.04 9.00
C ARG A 147 25.43 -9.16 7.74
N GLY A 148 25.02 -7.91 7.87
CA GLY A 148 24.83 -6.98 6.75
C GLY A 148 23.54 -7.21 5.94
N ASN A 149 22.59 -8.00 6.44
CA ASN A 149 21.36 -8.28 5.69
C ASN A 149 20.45 -7.04 5.53
N GLY A 150 20.62 -6.02 6.38
CA GLY A 150 19.82 -4.78 6.34
C GLY A 150 19.90 -4.02 5.01
N ALA A 151 21.00 -4.14 4.26
CA ALA A 151 21.11 -3.55 2.93
C ALA A 151 20.23 -4.25 1.88
N ARG A 152 19.99 -5.56 2.06
CA ARG A 152 19.17 -6.39 1.15
C ARG A 152 17.70 -6.44 1.59
N GLU A 153 17.46 -6.43 2.89
CA GLU A 153 16.14 -6.42 3.52
C GLU A 153 16.02 -5.22 4.49
N PRO A 154 15.83 -3.98 4.00
CA PRO A 154 15.69 -2.77 4.83
C PRO A 154 14.67 -2.87 5.97
N ASP A 155 13.57 -3.60 5.76
CA ASP A 155 12.52 -3.81 6.77
C ASP A 155 13.06 -4.43 8.06
N LEU A 156 14.23 -5.08 8.04
CA LEU A 156 14.90 -5.60 9.24
C LEU A 156 15.14 -4.50 10.28
N PHE A 157 15.47 -3.27 9.87
CA PHE A 157 15.67 -2.17 10.81
C PHE A 157 14.37 -1.77 11.51
N LEU A 158 13.24 -1.75 10.78
CA LEU A 158 11.93 -1.43 11.35
C LEU A 158 11.42 -2.57 12.26
N LEU A 159 11.66 -3.82 11.88
CA LEU A 159 11.35 -4.99 12.73
C LEU A 159 12.23 -5.00 13.99
N PHE A 160 13.49 -4.60 13.88
CA PHE A 160 14.35 -4.42 15.04
C PHE A 160 13.83 -3.32 15.95
N ALA A 161 13.38 -2.19 15.38
CA ALA A 161 12.77 -1.10 16.15
C ALA A 161 11.51 -1.56 16.90
N ASN A 162 10.70 -2.45 16.31
CA ASN A 162 9.55 -3.05 17.00
C ASN A 162 9.96 -3.99 18.15
N ALA A 163 11.14 -4.60 18.09
CA ALA A 163 11.65 -5.47 19.15
C ALA A 163 12.33 -4.67 20.29
N MET A 164 12.86 -3.47 20.01
CA MET A 164 13.56 -2.63 20.99
C MET A 164 12.61 -1.94 21.97
N PRO A 165 13.06 -1.63 23.20
CA PRO A 165 12.37 -0.70 24.10
C PRO A 165 12.15 0.69 23.46
N GLN A 166 11.21 1.44 24.01
CA GLN A 166 10.79 2.77 23.52
C GLN A 166 11.69 3.86 24.13
N ASP A 167 12.99 3.84 23.83
CA ASP A 167 14.03 4.66 24.48
C ASP A 167 14.76 5.61 23.52
N GLY A 168 14.23 5.82 22.31
CA GLY A 168 14.82 6.67 21.28
C GLY A 168 15.61 5.92 20.20
N THR A 169 16.02 4.67 20.45
CA THR A 169 16.74 3.82 19.46
C THR A 169 15.96 3.59 18.15
N GLN A 170 14.64 3.74 18.21
CA GLN A 170 13.74 3.57 17.05
C GLN A 170 14.00 4.60 15.95
N LEU A 171 14.31 5.85 16.31
CA LEU A 171 14.61 6.90 15.33
C LEU A 171 15.89 6.55 14.56
N ASP A 172 16.90 6.02 15.24
CA ASP A 172 18.17 5.64 14.62
C ASP A 172 17.97 4.47 13.66
N LEU A 173 17.19 3.46 14.06
CA LEU A 173 16.84 2.33 13.20
C LEU A 173 15.97 2.77 12.01
N ALA A 174 15.01 3.68 12.21
CA ALA A 174 14.23 4.25 11.13
C ALA A 174 15.10 5.08 10.16
N ASN A 175 16.10 5.79 10.67
CA ASN A 175 17.07 6.51 9.83
C ASN A 175 18.03 5.56 9.09
N ALA A 176 18.43 4.44 9.69
CA ALA A 176 19.17 3.39 8.99
C ALA A 176 18.34 2.77 7.86
N TYR A 177 17.04 2.55 8.11
CA TYR A 177 16.07 2.13 7.10
C TYR A 177 15.97 3.16 5.95
N LEU A 178 15.78 4.45 6.24
CA LEU A 178 15.72 5.50 5.22
C LEU A 178 17.03 5.59 4.43
N SER A 179 18.18 5.53 5.10
CA SER A 179 19.51 5.54 4.50
C SER A 179 19.71 4.38 3.53
N SER A 180 19.25 3.18 3.87
CA SER A 180 19.30 2.00 2.97
C SER A 180 18.48 2.20 1.67
N HIS A 181 17.51 3.12 1.69
CA HIS A 181 16.75 3.54 0.51
C HIS A 181 17.32 4.78 -0.19
N GLY A 182 18.46 5.29 0.28
CA GLY A 182 19.10 6.52 -0.20
C GLY A 182 18.27 7.77 0.08
N LEU A 183 17.55 7.80 1.21
CA LEU A 183 16.75 8.93 1.69
C LEU A 183 17.47 9.63 2.85
N SER A 184 17.25 10.94 2.96
CA SER A 184 17.78 11.75 4.05
C SER A 184 17.18 11.35 5.42
N PRO A 185 17.94 11.51 6.52
CA PRO A 185 17.41 11.21 7.86
C PRO A 185 16.37 12.23 8.30
N VAL A 186 15.58 11.84 9.30
CA VAL A 186 14.52 12.63 9.94
C VAL A 186 14.82 12.84 11.43
N ALA A 187 14.12 13.80 12.05
CA ALA A 187 14.19 14.08 13.48
C ALA A 187 12.82 13.91 14.14
N LEU A 188 12.81 13.76 15.47
CA LEU A 188 11.59 13.93 16.26
C LEU A 188 11.36 15.42 16.53
N ILE A 189 10.09 15.84 16.50
CA ILE A 189 9.69 17.18 16.94
C ILE A 189 9.82 17.27 18.46
N ASP A 190 9.32 16.25 19.16
CA ASP A 190 9.36 16.10 20.61
C ASP A 190 10.12 14.82 20.97
N GLN A 191 11.30 14.98 21.59
CA GLN A 191 12.17 13.86 21.98
C GLN A 191 11.58 13.03 23.12
N ALA A 192 10.60 13.54 23.86
CA ALA A 192 9.93 12.82 24.93
C ALA A 192 8.80 11.92 24.41
N LYS A 193 8.46 12.01 23.11
CA LYS A 193 7.40 11.21 22.48
C LYS A 193 7.97 10.17 21.53
N PRO A 194 7.32 9.00 21.38
CA PRO A 194 7.71 8.02 20.39
C PRO A 194 7.72 8.57 18.96
N MET A 195 8.41 7.86 18.07
CA MET A 195 8.30 8.13 16.63
C MET A 195 6.88 7.86 16.15
N SER A 196 6.27 8.83 15.46
CA SER A 196 4.97 8.64 14.82
C SER A 196 4.84 9.60 13.64
N ALA A 197 3.82 9.42 12.78
CA ALA A 197 3.55 10.35 11.68
C ALA A 197 3.34 11.80 12.16
N SER A 198 2.85 12.00 13.39
CA SER A 198 2.63 13.34 13.97
C SER A 198 3.83 13.89 14.75
N ASN A 199 4.92 13.14 14.90
CA ASN A 199 6.10 13.55 15.67
C ASN A 199 7.39 13.59 14.82
N LEU A 200 7.28 13.72 13.50
CA LEU A 200 8.43 13.71 12.59
C LEU A 200 8.69 15.08 11.97
N ALA A 201 9.97 15.44 11.88
CA ALA A 201 10.48 16.66 11.25
C ALA A 201 11.53 16.36 10.18
N SER A 202 11.59 17.22 9.16
CA SER A 202 12.65 17.23 8.15
C SER A 202 14.00 17.64 8.74
N ARG A 203 15.09 16.99 8.33
CA ARG A 203 16.47 17.48 8.53
C ARG A 203 17.06 18.17 7.30
N VAL A 204 16.32 18.22 6.19
CA VAL A 204 16.78 18.82 4.94
C VAL A 204 16.06 20.14 4.67
N ALA A 205 16.79 21.10 4.10
CA ALA A 205 16.26 22.40 3.75
C ALA A 205 15.16 22.28 2.67
N ALA A 206 14.04 22.95 2.91
CA ALA A 206 12.92 23.00 1.98
C ALA A 206 13.24 23.86 0.73
N GLY A 207 12.56 23.57 -0.36
CA GLY A 207 12.58 24.40 -1.58
C GLY A 207 13.89 24.46 -2.37
N SER A 208 14.75 23.44 -2.23
CA SER A 208 15.99 23.29 -3.01
C SER A 208 15.76 22.87 -4.47
N VAL A 209 14.57 22.37 -4.81
CA VAL A 209 14.17 21.94 -6.16
C VAL A 209 12.94 22.74 -6.61
N ARG A 210 12.95 23.19 -7.86
CA ARG A 210 11.84 23.90 -8.51
C ARG A 210 11.34 23.16 -9.74
N GLY A 211 10.13 23.47 -10.18
CA GLY A 211 9.55 22.91 -11.39
C GLY A 211 8.07 23.27 -11.58
N PRO A 212 7.33 22.54 -12.43
CA PRO A 212 5.89 22.75 -12.59
C PRO A 212 5.13 22.58 -11.27
N LEU A 213 4.07 23.36 -11.08
CA LEU A 213 3.24 23.31 -9.88
C LEU A 213 2.69 21.89 -9.65
N VAL A 214 2.82 21.40 -8.41
CA VAL A 214 2.21 20.16 -7.94
C VAL A 214 1.07 20.49 -6.98
N THR A 215 -0.15 20.08 -7.31
CA THR A 215 -1.26 20.11 -6.35
C THR A 215 -1.23 18.86 -5.49
N VAL A 216 -1.23 19.02 -4.18
CA VAL A 216 -1.47 17.93 -3.23
C VAL A 216 -2.92 18.01 -2.76
N THR A 217 -3.73 17.01 -3.11
CA THR A 217 -5.11 16.90 -2.63
C THR A 217 -5.14 16.21 -1.27
N MET A 218 -5.79 16.81 -0.28
CA MET A 218 -5.88 16.28 1.08
C MET A 218 -7.34 16.26 1.55
N PRO A 219 -8.03 15.11 1.51
CA PRO A 219 -9.32 14.97 2.17
C PRO A 219 -9.12 14.98 3.68
N ALA A 220 -10.00 15.65 4.42
CA ALA A 220 -9.95 15.76 5.87
C ALA A 220 -11.33 15.54 6.49
N TYR A 221 -11.40 14.75 7.57
CA TYR A 221 -12.59 14.57 8.39
C TYR A 221 -12.18 14.19 9.81
N ASN A 222 -12.46 15.06 10.77
CA ASN A 222 -12.14 14.85 12.19
C ASN A 222 -10.67 14.46 12.43
N THR A 223 -9.76 15.30 11.95
CA THR A 223 -8.30 15.11 12.02
C THR A 223 -7.56 16.29 12.64
N GLY A 224 -8.21 17.13 13.45
CA GLY A 224 -7.62 18.37 13.98
C GLY A 224 -6.30 18.15 14.72
N ALA A 225 -6.22 17.09 15.53
CA ALA A 225 -5.00 16.71 16.26
C ALA A 225 -3.80 16.31 15.38
N ARG A 226 -3.99 16.05 14.08
CA ARG A 226 -2.96 15.49 13.18
C ARG A 226 -2.70 16.32 11.93
N ILE A 227 -3.74 16.97 11.40
CA ILE A 227 -3.70 17.63 10.09
C ILE A 227 -2.63 18.70 10.00
N GLY A 228 -2.36 19.42 11.10
CA GLY A 228 -1.30 20.41 11.13
C GLY A 228 0.07 19.82 10.79
N ARG A 229 0.41 18.67 11.39
CA ARG A 229 1.69 17.98 11.14
C ARG A 229 1.76 17.39 9.73
N SER A 230 0.64 16.91 9.20
CA SER A 230 0.58 16.44 7.82
C SER A 230 0.85 17.58 6.83
N ILE A 231 0.19 18.73 6.99
CA ILE A 231 0.39 19.92 6.15
C ILE A 231 1.82 20.44 6.28
N GLU A 232 2.36 20.56 7.50
CA GLU A 232 3.75 20.99 7.72
C GLU A 232 4.76 20.09 6.99
N SER A 233 4.53 18.77 6.94
CA SER A 233 5.39 17.84 6.18
C SER A 233 5.39 18.10 4.66
N LEU A 234 4.27 18.60 4.13
CA LEU A 234 4.15 19.02 2.73
C LEU A 234 4.83 20.38 2.52
N LEU A 235 4.66 21.33 3.43
CA LEU A 235 5.28 22.65 3.33
C LEU A 235 6.81 22.59 3.44
N ALA A 236 7.35 21.56 4.12
CA ALA A 236 8.77 21.28 4.31
C ALA A 236 9.42 20.45 3.17
N GLN A 237 8.74 20.25 2.04
CA GLN A 237 9.30 19.50 0.90
C GLN A 237 10.52 20.22 0.29
N THR A 238 11.47 19.42 -0.20
CA THR A 238 12.58 19.94 -1.02
C THR A 238 12.08 20.51 -2.35
N TYR A 239 10.94 20.02 -2.84
CA TYR A 239 10.23 20.59 -3.99
C TYR A 239 9.41 21.81 -3.57
N ARG A 240 9.72 22.98 -4.12
CA ARG A 240 9.13 24.26 -3.68
C ARG A 240 7.72 24.50 -4.22
N ASP A 241 7.52 24.24 -5.52
CA ASP A 241 6.36 24.72 -6.27
C ASP A 241 5.17 23.79 -6.06
N ILE A 242 4.58 23.89 -4.87
CA ILE A 242 3.43 23.10 -4.43
C ILE A 242 2.26 23.99 -4.02
N GLU A 243 1.06 23.46 -4.15
CA GLU A 243 -0.12 23.91 -3.41
C GLU A 243 -0.75 22.71 -2.68
N VAL A 244 -1.34 22.95 -1.51
CA VAL A 244 -2.05 21.94 -0.72
C VAL A 244 -3.52 22.34 -0.70
N VAL A 245 -4.36 21.56 -1.37
CA VAL A 245 -5.81 21.77 -1.40
C VAL A 245 -6.44 20.80 -0.41
N VAL A 246 -6.76 21.33 0.76
CA VAL A 246 -7.46 20.61 1.83
C VAL A 246 -8.96 20.74 1.60
N VAL A 247 -9.65 19.60 1.56
CA VAL A 247 -11.12 19.55 1.52
C VAL A 247 -11.60 18.93 2.81
N ASP A 248 -12.19 19.77 3.66
CA ASP A 248 -12.86 19.34 4.89
C ASP A 248 -14.24 18.77 4.55
N ASP A 249 -14.47 17.52 4.95
CA ASP A 249 -15.65 16.72 4.65
C ASP A 249 -16.70 16.82 5.78
N ALA A 250 -16.98 18.05 6.20
CA ALA A 250 -17.88 18.42 7.31
C ALA A 250 -17.41 17.91 8.68
N SER A 251 -16.16 18.24 9.05
CA SER A 251 -15.64 17.91 10.38
C SER A 251 -16.42 18.61 11.50
N THR A 252 -16.52 17.92 12.64
CA THR A 252 -17.14 18.41 13.87
C THR A 252 -16.12 18.79 14.95
N ASP A 253 -14.85 18.45 14.75
CA ASP A 253 -13.74 18.85 15.62
C ASP A 253 -13.09 20.17 15.15
N ASP A 254 -11.89 20.47 15.66
CA ASP A 254 -11.12 21.68 15.33
C ASP A 254 -10.36 21.61 13.99
N THR A 255 -10.57 20.58 13.15
CA THR A 255 -9.90 20.41 11.85
C THR A 255 -9.93 21.68 11.00
N VAL A 256 -11.11 22.27 10.82
CA VAL A 256 -11.30 23.49 10.01
C VAL A 256 -10.52 24.66 10.60
N ALA A 257 -10.51 24.82 11.92
CA ALA A 257 -9.81 25.92 12.59
C ALA A 257 -8.29 25.82 12.39
N VAL A 258 -7.73 24.62 12.58
CA VAL A 258 -6.30 24.36 12.38
C VAL A 258 -5.87 24.66 10.94
N VAL A 259 -6.65 24.24 9.94
CA VAL A 259 -6.30 24.48 8.53
C VAL A 259 -6.44 25.96 8.16
N ARG A 260 -7.45 26.67 8.68
CA ARG A 260 -7.59 28.13 8.46
C ARG A 260 -6.39 28.89 9.00
N GLU A 261 -5.90 28.53 10.18
CA GLU A 261 -4.71 29.14 10.77
C GLU A 261 -3.47 28.91 9.90
N LEU A 262 -3.29 27.70 9.36
CA LEU A 262 -2.18 27.39 8.45
C LEU A 262 -2.29 28.13 7.12
N ALA A 263 -3.49 28.21 6.54
CA ALA A 263 -3.74 28.97 5.32
C ALA A 263 -3.50 30.47 5.49
N GLY A 264 -3.73 31.02 6.68
CA GLY A 264 -3.37 32.40 7.02
C GLY A 264 -1.86 32.63 7.11
N ARG A 265 -1.07 31.59 7.39
CA ARG A 265 0.40 31.65 7.53
C ARG A 265 1.15 31.32 6.24
N ASP A 266 0.61 30.44 5.40
CA ASP A 266 1.25 30.00 4.17
C ASP A 266 0.24 29.97 3.00
N PRO A 267 0.42 30.82 1.96
CA PRO A 267 -0.52 30.93 0.84
C PRO A 267 -0.57 29.69 -0.05
N ARG A 268 0.33 28.72 0.15
CA ARG A 268 0.28 27.42 -0.54
C ARG A 268 -0.86 26.55 -0.02
N VAL A 269 -1.40 26.81 1.18
CA VAL A 269 -2.50 26.03 1.77
C VAL A 269 -3.84 26.67 1.41
N ARG A 270 -4.75 25.87 0.86
CA ARG A 270 -6.11 26.28 0.48
C ARG A 270 -7.10 25.33 1.14
N LEU A 271 -8.09 25.89 1.82
CA LEU A 271 -9.18 25.15 2.45
C LEU A 271 -10.47 25.27 1.64
N ILE A 272 -11.15 24.15 1.43
CA ILE A 272 -12.53 24.07 0.95
C ILE A 272 -13.31 23.31 2.02
N VAL A 273 -14.42 23.87 2.50
CA VAL A 273 -15.29 23.22 3.50
C VAL A 273 -16.55 22.75 2.80
N ARG A 274 -16.91 21.48 2.98
CA ARG A 274 -18.15 20.90 2.46
C ARG A 274 -19.29 21.06 3.45
N ASP A 275 -20.50 21.21 2.93
CA ASP A 275 -21.72 21.31 3.73
C ASP A 275 -22.14 19.98 4.38
N GLY A 276 -21.63 18.86 3.86
CA GLY A 276 -21.93 17.52 4.37
C GLY A 276 -20.86 16.50 4.04
N ASN A 277 -20.81 15.44 4.86
CA ASN A 277 -19.87 14.33 4.71
C ASN A 277 -20.27 13.44 3.52
N GLY A 278 -19.44 13.43 2.47
CA GLY A 278 -19.61 12.55 1.32
C GLY A 278 -18.53 11.49 1.19
N GLY A 279 -17.63 11.39 2.18
CA GLY A 279 -16.51 10.48 2.18
C GLY A 279 -15.26 11.00 1.46
N PRO A 280 -14.14 10.29 1.63
CA PRO A 280 -12.81 10.77 1.24
C PRO A 280 -12.65 10.96 -0.26
N TYR A 281 -13.31 10.17 -1.11
CA TYR A 281 -13.13 10.26 -2.56
C TYR A 281 -13.95 11.39 -3.19
N ALA A 282 -15.14 11.69 -2.65
CA ALA A 282 -15.86 12.92 -2.99
C ALA A 282 -15.02 14.17 -2.63
N ALA A 283 -14.40 14.18 -1.45
CA ALA A 283 -13.47 15.25 -1.04
C ALA A 283 -12.23 15.34 -1.96
N ARG A 284 -11.62 14.20 -2.33
CA ARG A 284 -10.51 14.17 -3.31
C ARG A 284 -10.92 14.68 -4.69
N ASN A 285 -12.11 14.31 -5.18
CA ASN A 285 -12.59 14.76 -6.47
C ASN A 285 -12.84 16.28 -6.49
N MET A 286 -13.38 16.83 -5.40
CA MET A 286 -13.51 18.28 -5.23
C MET A 286 -12.14 18.98 -5.23
N ALA A 287 -11.14 18.42 -4.53
CA ALA A 287 -9.77 18.93 -4.55
C ALA A 287 -9.16 18.87 -5.95
N LEU A 288 -9.35 17.74 -6.66
CA LEU A 288 -8.85 17.52 -8.02
C LEU A 288 -9.49 18.49 -9.03
N ALA A 289 -10.78 18.78 -8.89
CA ALA A 289 -11.47 19.78 -9.72
C ALA A 289 -10.95 21.22 -9.48
N ASN A 290 -10.41 21.49 -8.30
CA ASN A 290 -9.86 22.79 -7.91
C ASN A 290 -8.32 22.88 -7.99
N ALA A 291 -7.69 21.81 -8.46
CA ALA A 291 -6.24 21.69 -8.62
C ALA A 291 -5.74 22.61 -9.75
N ARG A 292 -4.66 23.34 -9.51
CA ARG A 292 -4.02 24.24 -10.49
C ARG A 292 -2.71 23.67 -11.04
N GLY A 293 -2.15 22.66 -10.38
CA GLY A 293 -0.87 22.05 -10.73
C GLY A 293 -0.91 21.29 -12.06
N MET A 294 0.23 21.31 -12.76
CA MET A 294 0.47 20.42 -13.90
C MET A 294 0.45 18.96 -13.44
N PHE A 295 0.98 18.72 -12.25
CA PHE A 295 0.92 17.41 -11.60
C PHE A 295 -0.02 17.47 -10.40
N VAL A 296 -0.65 16.33 -10.12
CA VAL A 296 -1.47 16.15 -8.92
C VAL A 296 -1.00 14.92 -8.18
N THR A 297 -0.97 15.00 -6.85
CA THR A 297 -0.77 13.87 -5.96
C THR A 297 -1.70 13.93 -4.76
N CYS A 298 -1.68 12.88 -3.94
CA CYS A 298 -2.58 12.71 -2.81
C CYS A 298 -1.80 12.57 -1.49
N GLN A 299 -2.45 12.98 -0.40
CA GLN A 299 -1.99 12.66 0.94
C GLN A 299 -3.19 12.61 1.90
N ASP A 300 -3.18 11.64 2.80
CA ASP A 300 -4.19 11.54 3.86
C ASP A 300 -3.83 12.52 4.98
N SER A 301 -4.84 13.12 5.63
CA SER A 301 -4.63 14.22 6.58
C SER A 301 -3.95 13.81 7.90
N ASP A 302 -3.70 12.51 8.12
CA ASP A 302 -2.94 12.00 9.25
C ASP A 302 -1.59 11.38 8.87
N ASP A 303 -1.23 11.37 7.59
CA ASP A 303 0.04 10.84 7.09
C ASP A 303 1.15 11.90 7.07
N TRP A 304 2.40 11.44 7.11
CA TRP A 304 3.59 12.29 6.98
C TRP A 304 4.33 12.03 5.66
N ALA A 305 4.66 13.08 4.91
CA ALA A 305 5.47 12.98 3.71
C ALA A 305 6.96 13.12 4.00
N HIS A 306 7.76 12.21 3.41
CA HIS A 306 9.21 12.38 3.39
C HIS A 306 9.58 13.68 2.64
N PRO A 307 10.53 14.51 3.13
CA PRO A 307 10.89 15.80 2.51
C PRO A 307 11.24 15.72 1.02
N GLU A 308 11.74 14.57 0.59
CA GLU A 308 12.15 14.33 -0.80
C GLU A 308 11.05 13.67 -1.67
N LYS A 309 9.83 13.46 -1.14
CA LYS A 309 8.74 12.71 -1.82
C LYS A 309 8.44 13.29 -3.19
N ILE A 310 8.04 14.56 -3.23
CA ILE A 310 7.55 15.20 -4.45
C ILE A 310 8.68 15.32 -5.48
N ALA A 311 9.87 15.78 -5.07
CA ALA A 311 11.01 15.92 -5.98
C ALA A 311 11.39 14.59 -6.65
N ARG A 312 11.39 13.47 -5.88
CA ARG A 312 11.72 12.14 -6.41
C ARG A 312 10.66 11.62 -7.37
N GLN A 313 9.37 11.88 -7.10
CA GLN A 313 8.26 11.47 -7.97
C GLN A 313 8.15 12.30 -9.25
N VAL A 314 8.39 13.61 -9.18
CA VAL A 314 8.34 14.51 -10.35
C VAL A 314 9.50 14.26 -11.31
N LYS A 315 10.72 14.01 -10.79
CA LYS A 315 11.94 13.83 -11.60
C LYS A 315 11.79 12.89 -12.81
N PRO A 316 11.27 11.65 -12.70
CA PRO A 316 11.08 10.78 -13.86
C PRO A 316 10.01 11.28 -14.85
N LEU A 317 8.97 11.99 -14.40
CA LEU A 317 7.95 12.57 -15.29
C LEU A 317 8.51 13.75 -16.09
N LEU A 318 9.42 14.53 -15.52
CA LEU A 318 10.10 15.59 -16.28
C LEU A 318 11.07 15.02 -17.32
N LYS A 319 11.72 13.89 -17.02
CA LYS A 319 12.68 13.24 -17.92
C LYS A 319 11.99 12.56 -19.11
N ASP A 320 10.79 12.04 -18.93
CA ASP A 320 10.08 11.24 -19.93
C ASP A 320 8.62 11.69 -20.08
N LYS A 321 8.30 12.28 -21.24
CA LYS A 321 6.93 12.70 -21.58
C LYS A 321 5.99 11.51 -21.82
N GLY A 322 6.51 10.32 -22.13
CA GLY A 322 5.75 9.08 -22.22
C GLY A 322 5.37 8.48 -20.86
N LEU A 323 5.94 9.01 -19.77
CA LEU A 323 5.57 8.65 -18.40
C LEU A 323 4.44 9.58 -17.92
N PHE A 324 3.31 9.00 -17.55
CA PHE A 324 2.10 9.74 -17.14
C PHE A 324 1.96 9.84 -15.62
N PHE A 325 2.41 8.82 -14.87
CA PHE A 325 2.36 8.87 -13.42
C PHE A 325 3.46 8.07 -12.74
N THR A 326 3.70 8.41 -11.47
CA THR A 326 4.55 7.65 -10.58
C THR A 326 3.81 7.19 -9.33
N LEU A 327 4.34 6.16 -8.70
CA LEU A 327 3.91 5.65 -7.40
C LEU A 327 5.11 5.61 -6.46
N SER A 328 4.88 5.65 -5.16
CA SER A 328 5.91 5.42 -4.14
C SER A 328 5.48 4.37 -3.13
N ASN A 329 6.43 3.93 -2.33
CA ASN A 329 6.12 3.12 -1.16
C ASN A 329 5.91 4.00 0.08
N TRP A 330 5.43 3.37 1.14
CA TRP A 330 5.39 3.86 2.52
C TRP A 330 5.80 2.75 3.50
N ALA A 331 6.02 3.14 4.75
CA ALA A 331 5.85 2.27 5.92
C ALA A 331 4.75 2.88 6.79
N ARG A 332 4.06 2.07 7.60
CA ARG A 332 3.07 2.59 8.56
C ARG A 332 3.61 2.50 9.97
N VAL A 333 3.31 3.51 10.79
CA VAL A 333 3.75 3.61 12.19
C VAL A 333 2.59 4.10 13.05
N ASP A 334 2.43 3.51 14.23
CA ASP A 334 1.47 3.99 15.21
C ASP A 334 2.05 5.11 16.10
N ASP A 335 1.25 5.61 17.05
CA ASP A 335 1.68 6.68 17.97
C ASP A 335 2.64 6.18 19.06
N HIS A 336 2.93 4.88 19.08
CA HIS A 336 3.86 4.22 19.99
C HIS A 336 5.12 3.76 19.25
N GLY A 337 5.41 4.25 18.04
CA GLY A 337 6.62 3.86 17.31
C GLY A 337 6.63 2.44 16.75
N HIS A 338 5.50 1.72 16.76
CA HIS A 338 5.43 0.39 16.17
C HIS A 338 5.09 0.46 14.69
N PHE A 339 5.94 -0.16 13.88
CA PHE A 339 5.73 -0.30 12.45
C PHE A 339 4.76 -1.44 12.16
N TYR A 340 3.77 -1.15 11.32
CA TYR A 340 2.65 -2.05 11.09
C TYR A 340 2.50 -2.50 9.63
N ALA A 341 2.16 -3.78 9.48
CA ALA A 341 1.75 -4.40 8.24
C ALA A 341 0.57 -5.35 8.49
N ARG A 342 -0.55 -5.15 7.78
CA ARG A 342 -1.69 -6.10 7.78
C ARG A 342 -1.25 -7.57 7.60
N GLN A 343 -0.46 -7.83 6.57
CA GLN A 343 0.03 -9.16 6.23
C GLN A 343 1.30 -9.55 7.00
N VAL A 344 1.57 -8.87 8.12
CA VAL A 344 2.73 -9.05 9.01
C VAL A 344 4.06 -8.61 8.38
N TYR A 345 4.30 -8.99 7.13
CA TYR A 345 5.48 -8.64 6.35
C TYR A 345 5.15 -8.67 4.84
N PRO A 346 5.78 -7.86 3.98
CA PRO A 346 6.71 -6.78 4.29
C PRO A 346 6.03 -5.54 4.91
N LEU A 347 6.82 -4.77 5.67
CA LEU A 347 6.45 -3.47 6.24
C LEU A 347 6.46 -2.38 5.16
N THR A 348 7.47 -2.38 4.28
CA THR A 348 7.55 -1.43 3.16
C THR A 348 6.62 -1.83 2.03
N ARG A 349 5.58 -1.03 1.76
CA ARG A 349 4.52 -1.39 0.80
C ARG A 349 4.17 -0.25 -0.14
N LEU A 350 3.46 -0.56 -1.22
CA LEU A 350 2.89 0.47 -2.10
C LEU A 350 1.99 1.38 -1.25
N ASN A 351 2.15 2.69 -1.39
CA ASN A 351 1.24 3.66 -0.80
C ASN A 351 0.09 3.95 -1.80
N PRO A 352 -1.16 3.57 -1.51
CA PRO A 352 -2.31 3.86 -2.39
C PRO A 352 -2.59 5.36 -2.59
N ALA A 353 -2.19 6.20 -1.64
CA ALA A 353 -2.28 7.66 -1.73
C ALA A 353 -1.04 8.29 -2.43
N SER A 354 -0.09 7.51 -2.95
CA SER A 354 1.10 8.05 -3.63
C SER A 354 1.00 8.41 -5.12
N PRO A 355 -0.05 8.10 -5.90
CA PRO A 355 -0.06 8.48 -7.31
C PRO A 355 0.29 9.95 -7.49
N LEU A 356 1.34 10.23 -8.27
CA LEU A 356 1.66 11.57 -8.76
C LEU A 356 1.56 11.51 -10.28
N PHE A 357 0.57 12.19 -10.83
CA PHE A 357 0.17 12.04 -12.23
C PHE A 357 0.04 13.40 -12.93
N ARG A 358 0.17 13.39 -14.27
CA ARG A 358 -0.14 14.56 -15.09
C ARG A 358 -1.65 14.80 -15.08
N ARG A 359 -2.06 16.00 -14.65
CA ARG A 359 -3.46 16.31 -14.34
C ARG A 359 -4.36 16.16 -15.57
N GLU A 360 -4.00 16.80 -16.68
CA GLU A 360 -4.86 16.92 -17.85
C GLU A 360 -5.08 15.58 -18.54
N GLU A 361 -4.03 14.79 -18.72
CA GLU A 361 -4.11 13.47 -19.34
C GLU A 361 -4.88 12.49 -18.45
N ALA A 362 -4.68 12.56 -17.13
CA ALA A 362 -5.45 11.75 -16.19
C ALA A 362 -6.94 12.11 -16.24
N LEU A 363 -7.30 13.40 -16.20
CA LEU A 363 -8.70 13.82 -16.29
C LEU A 363 -9.34 13.45 -17.64
N ALA A 364 -8.61 13.60 -18.74
CA ALA A 364 -9.13 13.32 -20.07
C ALA A 364 -9.33 11.82 -20.35
N GLN A 365 -8.45 10.96 -19.83
CA GLN A 365 -8.42 9.54 -20.22
C GLN A 365 -8.83 8.58 -19.09
N ALA A 366 -8.50 8.92 -17.84
CA ALA A 366 -8.88 8.14 -16.67
C ALA A 366 -10.13 8.70 -15.99
N GLY A 367 -10.30 10.02 -15.93
CA GLY A 367 -11.40 10.69 -15.24
C GLY A 367 -11.14 10.85 -13.73
N TYR A 368 -12.21 11.05 -12.95
CA TYR A 368 -12.16 11.21 -11.50
C TYR A 368 -12.13 9.88 -10.75
N TYR A 369 -11.85 9.91 -9.44
CA TYR A 369 -12.02 8.74 -8.56
C TYR A 369 -13.50 8.33 -8.53
N GLU A 370 -13.77 7.04 -8.39
CA GLU A 370 -15.15 6.57 -8.19
C GLU A 370 -15.70 7.08 -6.85
N ASP A 371 -16.98 7.44 -6.83
CA ASP A 371 -17.66 8.01 -5.66
C ASP A 371 -18.13 6.89 -4.73
N VAL A 372 -17.18 6.31 -4.01
CA VAL A 372 -17.39 5.25 -3.02
C VAL A 372 -16.76 5.65 -1.68
N ARG A 373 -17.05 4.92 -0.59
CA ARG A 373 -16.49 5.24 0.73
C ARG A 373 -15.07 4.71 0.94
N THR A 374 -14.72 3.55 0.38
CA THR A 374 -13.40 2.92 0.54
C THR A 374 -12.87 2.30 -0.76
N GLY A 375 -11.55 2.25 -0.91
CA GLY A 375 -10.88 1.44 -1.95
C GLY A 375 -10.77 2.06 -3.35
N ALA A 376 -11.36 3.23 -3.61
CA ALA A 376 -11.22 3.92 -4.90
C ALA A 376 -9.79 4.36 -5.23
N ASP A 377 -8.88 4.40 -4.26
CA ASP A 377 -7.45 4.64 -4.51
C ASP A 377 -6.80 3.50 -5.32
N SER A 378 -7.15 2.28 -4.95
CA SER A 378 -6.65 1.04 -5.54
C SER A 378 -7.26 0.84 -6.92
N GLU A 379 -8.56 1.12 -7.06
CA GLU A 379 -9.24 1.18 -8.36
C GLU A 379 -8.56 2.22 -9.27
N TYR A 380 -8.36 3.44 -8.79
CA TYR A 380 -7.82 4.52 -9.62
C TYR A 380 -6.39 4.19 -10.09
N ILE A 381 -5.55 3.63 -9.22
CA ILE A 381 -4.22 3.13 -9.62
C ILE A 381 -4.34 2.04 -10.69
N ALA A 382 -5.27 1.09 -10.53
CA ALA A 382 -5.48 0.05 -11.53
C ALA A 382 -5.93 0.66 -12.87
N ARG A 383 -6.92 1.56 -12.85
CA ARG A 383 -7.42 2.27 -14.03
C ARG A 383 -6.33 3.10 -14.72
N LEU A 384 -5.50 3.84 -13.98
CA LEU A 384 -4.36 4.56 -14.54
C LEU A 384 -3.39 3.61 -15.29
N LYS A 385 -3.09 2.43 -14.72
CA LYS A 385 -2.23 1.43 -15.39
C LYS A 385 -2.86 0.87 -16.67
N LEU A 386 -4.19 0.73 -16.69
CA LEU A 386 -4.91 0.24 -17.87
C LEU A 386 -4.96 1.27 -18.99
N VAL A 387 -5.19 2.52 -18.64
CA VAL A 387 -5.28 3.66 -19.57
C VAL A 387 -3.92 3.93 -20.19
N PHE A 388 -2.88 4.08 -19.37
CA PHE A 388 -1.55 4.50 -19.84
C PHE A 388 -0.61 3.34 -20.18
N GLY A 389 -1.03 2.10 -19.91
CA GLY A 389 -0.24 0.90 -20.19
C GLY A 389 1.02 0.77 -19.33
N TRP A 390 1.74 -0.34 -19.46
CA TRP A 390 2.87 -0.68 -18.61
C TRP A 390 4.09 0.26 -18.75
N ARG A 391 4.21 0.98 -19.87
CA ARG A 391 5.25 1.99 -20.10
C ARG A 391 4.89 3.36 -19.54
N GLY A 392 3.60 3.63 -19.31
CA GLY A 392 3.11 4.92 -18.87
C GLY A 392 3.29 5.22 -17.39
N TRP A 393 3.91 4.32 -16.61
CA TRP A 393 4.07 4.52 -15.18
C TRP A 393 5.33 3.92 -14.59
N LYS A 394 5.73 4.46 -13.43
CA LYS A 394 6.90 3.98 -12.68
C LYS A 394 6.62 3.94 -11.18
N ARG A 395 6.91 2.81 -10.54
CA ARG A 395 6.94 2.72 -9.07
C ARG A 395 8.36 2.97 -8.55
N LEU A 396 8.49 4.01 -7.73
CA LEU A 396 9.64 4.23 -6.88
C LEU A 396 9.54 3.28 -5.69
N ARG A 397 10.60 2.52 -5.44
CA ARG A 397 10.62 1.53 -4.34
C ARG A 397 10.89 2.18 -2.98
N GLN A 398 11.27 3.45 -2.97
CA GLN A 398 11.55 4.23 -1.76
C GLN A 398 10.26 4.47 -0.94
N PRO A 399 10.35 4.36 0.41
CA PRO A 399 9.29 4.70 1.34
C PRO A 399 9.21 6.23 1.51
N LEU A 400 8.49 6.90 0.63
CA LEU A 400 8.43 8.37 0.60
C LEU A 400 7.35 8.94 1.53
N SER A 401 6.77 8.12 2.40
CA SER A 401 5.79 8.54 3.40
C SER A 401 5.80 7.60 4.59
N PHE A 402 5.48 8.12 5.78
CA PHE A 402 5.08 7.32 6.93
C PHE A 402 3.58 7.49 7.12
N GLY A 403 2.84 6.41 6.91
CA GLY A 403 1.39 6.41 7.08
C GLY A 403 0.99 6.20 8.53
N ALA A 404 0.06 6.98 9.06
CA ALA A 404 -0.40 6.79 10.42
C ALA A 404 -1.12 5.45 10.58
N HIS A 405 -0.88 4.75 11.68
CA HIS A 405 -1.66 3.58 12.09
C HIS A 405 -2.35 3.86 13.43
N ARG A 406 -3.67 3.96 13.44
CA ARG A 406 -4.43 4.30 14.64
C ARG A 406 -5.75 3.52 14.72
N PRO A 407 -6.28 3.27 15.93
CA PRO A 407 -7.65 2.82 16.12
C PRO A 407 -8.66 3.81 15.49
N GLY A 408 -9.80 3.30 15.00
CA GLY A 408 -10.89 4.14 14.47
C GLY A 408 -10.64 4.80 13.11
N SER A 409 -9.55 4.46 12.40
CA SER A 409 -9.36 4.86 11.00
C SER A 409 -10.24 4.02 10.07
N LEU A 410 -10.54 4.48 8.86
CA LEU A 410 -11.27 3.67 7.86
C LEU A 410 -10.65 2.29 7.61
N MET A 411 -9.35 2.13 7.85
CA MET A 411 -8.61 0.88 7.67
C MET A 411 -8.63 -0.04 8.89
N THR A 412 -8.90 0.50 10.08
CA THR A 412 -8.88 -0.22 11.37
C THR A 412 -10.26 -0.35 12.01
N ASP A 413 -11.24 0.39 11.52
CA ASP A 413 -12.65 0.28 11.89
C ASP A 413 -13.22 -1.08 11.46
N ALA A 414 -14.06 -1.69 12.30
CA ALA A 414 -14.62 -3.01 12.04
C ALA A 414 -15.62 -3.01 10.86
N GLY A 415 -16.32 -1.89 10.62
CA GLY A 415 -17.32 -1.74 9.57
C GLY A 415 -16.74 -1.44 8.19
N THR A 416 -15.55 -0.84 8.10
CA THR A 416 -14.94 -0.44 6.81
C THR A 416 -13.53 -0.99 6.55
N GLY A 417 -12.89 -1.54 7.58
CA GLY A 417 -11.49 -1.97 7.57
C GLY A 417 -11.24 -3.38 7.04
N ILE A 418 -10.03 -3.88 7.27
CA ILE A 418 -9.68 -5.27 6.95
C ILE A 418 -9.14 -5.96 8.20
N ALA A 419 -9.86 -6.94 8.72
CA ALA A 419 -9.51 -7.66 9.94
C ALA A 419 -8.75 -8.97 9.63
N ARG A 420 -8.20 -9.62 10.66
CA ARG A 420 -7.57 -10.96 10.54
C ARG A 420 -8.58 -12.05 10.12
N GLY A 421 -9.87 -11.83 10.36
CA GLY A 421 -10.96 -12.71 9.94
C GLY A 421 -11.31 -12.64 8.44
N GLY A 422 -10.65 -11.77 7.67
CA GLY A 422 -10.89 -11.63 6.23
C GLY A 422 -10.98 -10.18 5.78
N VAL A 423 -11.08 -9.99 4.46
CA VAL A 423 -11.42 -8.68 3.88
C VAL A 423 -12.88 -8.38 4.18
N ASN A 424 -13.20 -7.15 4.60
CA ASN A 424 -14.58 -6.70 4.71
C ASN A 424 -15.29 -6.96 3.37
N LEU A 425 -16.48 -7.58 3.44
CA LEU A 425 -17.15 -8.13 2.27
C LEU A 425 -17.53 -7.04 1.25
N GLU A 426 -17.97 -5.86 1.69
CA GLU A 426 -18.29 -4.75 0.80
C GLU A 426 -17.06 -4.24 0.04
N ARG A 427 -15.91 -4.18 0.74
CA ARG A 427 -14.64 -3.79 0.12
C ARG A 427 -14.16 -4.83 -0.90
N LEU A 428 -14.36 -6.11 -0.59
CA LEU A 428 -14.04 -7.21 -1.49
C LEU A 428 -14.95 -7.20 -2.72
N ASP A 429 -16.25 -6.94 -2.52
CA ASP A 429 -17.24 -6.87 -3.58
C ASP A 429 -16.96 -5.70 -4.54
N TYR A 430 -16.67 -4.52 -4.00
CA TYR A 430 -16.21 -3.41 -4.81
C TYR A 430 -14.94 -3.76 -5.61
N TRP A 431 -13.97 -4.44 -4.99
CA TRP A 431 -12.74 -4.87 -5.66
C TRP A 431 -13.03 -5.82 -6.83
N GLU A 432 -13.78 -6.88 -6.58
CA GLU A 432 -14.21 -7.86 -7.57
C GLU A 432 -14.94 -7.17 -8.73
N GLU A 433 -15.87 -6.27 -8.41
CA GLU A 433 -16.69 -5.58 -9.39
C GLU A 433 -15.84 -4.72 -10.33
N TRP A 434 -15.00 -3.82 -9.79
CA TRP A 434 -14.18 -2.97 -10.66
C TRP A 434 -13.15 -3.79 -11.44
N SER A 435 -12.63 -4.87 -10.85
CA SER A 435 -11.72 -5.80 -11.56
C SER A 435 -12.40 -6.49 -12.73
N ALA A 436 -13.64 -6.95 -12.55
CA ALA A 436 -14.44 -7.54 -13.62
C ALA A 436 -14.70 -6.52 -14.75
N ARG A 437 -15.06 -5.27 -14.40
CA ARG A 437 -15.22 -4.18 -15.37
C ARG A 437 -13.92 -3.94 -16.15
N HIS A 438 -12.79 -3.88 -15.46
CA HIS A 438 -11.46 -3.68 -16.06
C HIS A 438 -11.03 -4.84 -16.97
N ILE A 439 -11.26 -6.10 -16.56
CA ILE A 439 -11.03 -7.30 -17.39
C ILE A 439 -11.87 -7.22 -18.67
N SER A 440 -13.16 -6.85 -18.56
CA SER A 440 -14.05 -6.76 -19.72
C SER A 440 -13.60 -5.73 -20.77
N ARG A 441 -12.89 -4.66 -20.36
CA ARG A 441 -12.34 -3.67 -21.28
C ARG A 441 -11.23 -4.23 -22.17
N PHE A 442 -10.48 -5.24 -21.70
CA PHE A 442 -9.51 -5.94 -22.54
C PHE A 442 -10.16 -6.92 -23.51
N ALA A 443 -11.32 -7.49 -23.18
CA ALA A 443 -12.03 -8.39 -24.09
C ALA A 443 -12.62 -7.65 -25.31
N LYS A 444 -12.77 -6.32 -25.20
CA LYS A 444 -13.30 -5.44 -26.26
C LYS A 444 -12.21 -4.82 -27.16
N ARG A 445 -10.93 -5.02 -26.85
CA ARG A 445 -9.78 -4.60 -27.66
C ARG A 445 -9.26 -5.80 -28.44
#